data_AF-A0AAD4EW46-F1
#
_entry.id   AF-A0AAD4EW46-F1
#
_cell.length_a   1.000
_cell.length_b   1.000
_cell.length_c   1.000
_cell.angle_alpha   90.00
_cell.angle_beta   90.00
_cell.angle_gamma   90.00
#
_symmetry.space_group_name_H-M   'P 1'
#
loop_
_entity.id
_entity.type
_entity.pdbx_description
1 polymer ?
#
loop_
_entity_poly.entity_id
_entity_poly.type
_entity_poly.pdbx_seq_one_letter_code
_entity_poly.pdbx_strand_id
1 'polypeptide(L)'
;MAGGAAKYGSVNTSAIAAMGHSCGGLEAMSSAYHDDRVKRLVLFNIGIFQDEKRYLLQEIKIPVAWFVGGPKDMGYPNVEKDYRLLPSGLPAFKANLDTGHGGTFAATNGGKQAKAALAYLQWQFRNDEKSKARLLDPKAPESLVSDNWTVEFKNWA
;
A
#
# COMPACT_ATOMS: atom_id res chain seq x y z
N MET A 1 -6.74 -11.80 21.68
CA MET A 1 -6.54 -10.78 22.74
C MET A 1 -7.41 -9.57 22.40
N ALA A 2 -8.39 -9.24 23.24
CA ALA A 2 -9.11 -7.97 23.12
C ALA A 2 -8.15 -6.88 23.64
N GLY A 3 -7.61 -6.07 22.73
CA GLY A 3 -6.73 -4.96 23.10
C GLY A 3 -7.53 -3.93 23.90
N GLY A 4 -7.44 -4.00 25.22
CA GLY A 4 -8.10 -3.08 26.15
C GLY A 4 -7.37 -1.74 26.19
N ALA A 5 -7.53 -0.93 25.16
CA ALA A 5 -7.17 0.48 25.23
C ALA A 5 -8.34 1.21 25.90
N ALA A 6 -8.41 1.17 27.24
CA ALA A 6 -9.52 1.75 28.01
C ALA A 6 -9.83 3.24 27.67
N LYS A 7 -8.87 3.94 27.05
CA LYS A 7 -9.01 5.32 26.54
C LYS A 7 -9.37 5.44 25.04
N TYR A 8 -9.11 4.41 24.23
CA TYR A 8 -9.20 4.48 22.76
C TYR A 8 -10.18 3.46 22.14
N GLY A 9 -10.95 2.77 22.98
CA GLY A 9 -11.94 1.78 22.55
C GLY A 9 -11.33 0.42 22.22
N SER A 10 -12.16 -0.44 21.64
CA SER A 10 -11.77 -1.80 21.27
C SER A 10 -10.96 -1.79 19.97
N VAL A 11 -9.75 -2.36 20.00
CA VAL A 11 -8.94 -2.56 18.79
C VAL A 11 -9.33 -3.89 18.14
N ASN A 12 -9.71 -3.86 16.86
CA ASN A 12 -9.91 -5.07 16.08
C ASN A 12 -8.56 -5.68 15.66
N THR A 13 -8.10 -6.67 16.42
CA THR A 13 -6.82 -7.36 16.15
C THR A 13 -6.85 -8.25 14.90
N SER A 14 -8.01 -8.45 14.27
CA SER A 14 -8.11 -9.15 12.99
C SER A 14 -7.87 -8.23 11.77
N ALA A 15 -7.68 -6.93 11.97
CA ALA A 15 -7.58 -5.92 10.92
C ALA A 15 -6.37 -4.99 11.14
N ILE A 16 -5.16 -5.56 11.05
CA ILE A 16 -3.91 -4.83 11.23
C ILE A 16 -3.21 -4.65 9.88
N ALA A 17 -2.76 -3.43 9.58
CA ALA A 17 -1.89 -3.15 8.43
C ALA A 17 -0.53 -2.64 8.93
N ALA A 18 0.54 -3.07 8.27
CA ALA A 18 1.86 -2.46 8.41
C ALA A 18 2.09 -1.51 7.24
N MET A 19 2.53 -0.29 7.53
CA MET A 19 2.62 0.77 6.53
C MET A 19 3.85 1.62 6.75
N GLY A 20 4.46 2.13 5.68
CA GLY A 20 5.63 2.99 5.83
C GLY A 20 6.09 3.68 4.55
N HIS A 21 6.77 4.80 4.73
CA HIS A 21 7.39 5.61 3.67
C HIS A 21 8.89 5.43 3.68
N SER A 22 9.51 5.37 2.50
CA SER A 22 10.96 5.21 2.35
C SER A 22 11.47 4.00 3.16
N CYS A 23 12.56 4.13 3.93
CA CYS A 23 13.07 3.06 4.80
C CYS A 23 12.02 2.43 5.72
N GLY A 24 11.06 3.24 6.22
CA GLY A 24 9.96 2.74 7.04
C GLY A 24 9.04 1.76 6.30
N GLY A 25 9.00 1.77 4.97
CA GLY A 25 8.29 0.75 4.20
C GLY A 25 9.02 -0.61 4.16
N LEU A 26 10.35 -0.62 4.19
CA LEU A 26 11.11 -1.87 4.37
C LEU A 26 10.93 -2.43 5.79
N GLU A 27 10.84 -1.54 6.79
CA GLU A 27 10.49 -1.91 8.17
C GLU A 27 9.05 -2.43 8.28
N ALA A 28 8.10 -1.84 7.54
CA ALA A 28 6.75 -2.37 7.45
C ALA A 28 6.73 -3.78 6.84
N MET A 29 7.50 -4.00 5.77
CA MET A 29 7.66 -5.35 5.20
C MET A 29 8.28 -6.33 6.20
N SER A 30 9.30 -5.92 6.96
CA SER A 30 9.93 -6.79 7.95
C SER A 30 8.97 -7.21 9.05
N SER A 31 8.06 -6.32 9.45
CA SER A 31 7.01 -6.63 10.43
C SER A 31 5.96 -7.64 9.93
N ALA A 32 5.82 -7.78 8.61
CA ALA A 32 4.88 -8.71 7.99
C ALA A 32 5.48 -10.10 7.73
N TYR A 33 6.81 -10.25 7.78
CA TYR A 33 7.44 -11.55 7.62
C TYR A 33 7.10 -12.44 8.81
N HIS A 34 6.42 -13.56 8.55
CA HIS A 34 6.05 -14.56 9.55
C HIS A 34 5.20 -14.04 10.74
N ASP A 35 4.55 -12.88 10.60
CA ASP A 35 3.59 -12.36 11.57
C ASP A 35 2.17 -12.39 10.99
N ASP A 36 1.44 -13.46 11.31
CA ASP A 36 0.06 -13.65 10.86
C ASP A 36 -0.90 -12.59 11.38
N ARG A 37 -0.52 -11.72 12.33
CA ARG A 37 -1.38 -10.63 12.80
C ARG A 37 -1.47 -9.54 11.75
N VAL A 38 -0.41 -9.28 10.99
CA VAL A 38 -0.43 -8.28 9.91
C VAL A 38 -1.21 -8.85 8.73
N LYS A 39 -2.23 -8.12 8.28
CA LYS A 39 -3.14 -8.56 7.22
C LYS A 39 -2.93 -7.84 5.89
N ARG A 40 -2.30 -6.66 5.90
CA ARG A 40 -2.06 -5.85 4.71
C ARG A 40 -0.71 -5.13 4.83
N LEU A 41 -0.02 -4.99 3.71
CA LEU A 41 1.13 -4.10 3.55
C LEU A 41 0.74 -2.89 2.72
N VAL A 42 1.10 -1.68 3.17
CA VAL A 42 0.94 -0.45 2.40
C VAL A 42 2.24 0.33 2.38
N LEU A 43 2.83 0.45 1.20
CA LEU A 43 4.18 0.95 1.01
C LEU A 43 4.13 2.27 0.23
N PHE A 44 4.83 3.28 0.73
CA PHE A 44 4.86 4.61 0.13
C PHE A 44 6.26 4.92 -0.40
N ASN A 45 6.35 5.21 -1.70
CA ASN A 45 7.56 5.68 -2.36
C ASN A 45 8.80 4.78 -2.10
N ILE A 46 8.60 3.46 -2.05
CA ILE A 46 9.64 2.50 -1.68
C ILE A 46 9.41 1.13 -2.31
N GLY A 47 10.48 0.57 -2.86
CA GLY A 47 10.67 -0.86 -3.09
C GLY A 47 12.01 -1.29 -2.48
N ILE A 48 12.29 -2.59 -2.47
CA ILE A 48 13.55 -3.15 -1.99
C ILE A 48 14.69 -2.58 -2.84
N PHE A 49 15.53 -1.73 -2.24
CA PHE A 49 16.66 -1.08 -2.91
C PHE A 49 17.97 -1.86 -2.81
N GLN A 50 18.06 -2.84 -1.90
CA GLN A 50 19.14 -3.82 -1.81
C GLN A 50 18.73 -5.04 -2.64
N ASP A 51 19.16 -5.09 -3.90
CA ASP A 51 18.75 -6.12 -4.87
C ASP A 51 19.04 -7.54 -4.33
N GLU A 52 20.12 -7.72 -3.57
CA GLU A 52 20.50 -8.97 -2.89
C GLU A 52 19.52 -9.41 -1.80
N LYS A 53 18.65 -8.51 -1.32
CA LYS A 53 17.57 -8.79 -0.36
C LYS A 53 16.22 -9.00 -1.02
N ARG A 54 16.09 -8.85 -2.35
CA ARG A 54 14.79 -8.93 -3.04
C ARG A 54 14.14 -10.32 -2.94
N TYR A 55 14.91 -11.36 -2.64
CA TYR A 55 14.37 -12.69 -2.36
C TYR A 55 13.34 -12.69 -1.21
N LEU A 56 13.41 -11.73 -0.28
CA LEU A 56 12.46 -11.59 0.83
C LEU A 56 11.03 -11.27 0.37
N LEU A 57 10.81 -10.83 -0.87
CA LEU A 57 9.44 -10.74 -1.42
C LEU A 57 8.72 -12.09 -1.40
N GLN A 58 9.45 -13.21 -1.51
CA GLN A 58 8.86 -14.54 -1.47
C GLN A 58 8.32 -14.93 -0.09
N GLU A 59 8.77 -14.24 0.97
CA GLU A 59 8.28 -14.43 2.34
C GLU A 59 6.95 -13.69 2.59
N ILE A 60 6.53 -12.79 1.70
CA ILE A 60 5.27 -12.07 1.84
C ILE A 60 4.10 -13.00 1.49
N LYS A 61 3.18 -13.20 2.45
CA LYS A 61 1.97 -14.03 2.28
C LYS A 61 0.66 -13.23 2.33
N ILE A 62 0.74 -11.90 2.41
CA ILE A 62 -0.42 -11.01 2.56
C ILE A 62 -0.48 -9.98 1.42
N PRO A 63 -1.67 -9.44 1.08
CA PRO A 63 -1.79 -8.45 0.01
C PRO A 63 -0.92 -7.20 0.23
N VAL A 64 -0.38 -6.67 -0.87
CA VAL A 64 0.52 -5.51 -0.87
C VAL A 64 -0.03 -4.38 -1.73
N ALA A 65 -0.02 -3.16 -1.19
CA ALA A 65 -0.28 -1.93 -1.94
C ALA A 65 0.96 -1.05 -2.00
N TRP A 66 1.24 -0.50 -3.17
CA TRP A 66 2.20 0.58 -3.36
C TRP A 66 1.51 1.86 -3.79
N PHE A 67 1.88 2.97 -3.14
CA PHE A 67 1.56 4.34 -3.55
C PHE A 67 2.87 5.08 -3.80
N VAL A 68 3.18 5.34 -5.06
CA VAL A 68 4.54 5.69 -5.50
C VAL A 68 4.56 7.05 -6.15
N GLY A 69 5.67 7.77 -5.98
CA GLY A 69 5.87 9.13 -6.51
C GLY A 69 6.15 9.21 -8.01
N GLY A 70 5.85 8.15 -8.77
CA GLY A 70 6.08 8.07 -10.22
C GLY A 70 7.57 8.10 -10.61
N PRO A 71 7.90 8.30 -11.89
CA PRO A 71 9.28 8.20 -12.39
C PRO A 71 10.31 9.13 -11.71
N LYS A 72 9.88 10.21 -11.05
CA LYS A 72 10.75 11.12 -10.27
C LYS A 72 11.09 10.59 -8.88
N ASP A 73 10.44 9.53 -8.43
CA ASP A 73 10.72 8.89 -7.16
C ASP A 73 11.86 7.87 -7.32
N MET A 74 12.90 7.99 -6.50
CA MET A 74 14.00 7.03 -6.47
C MET A 74 13.57 5.60 -6.12
N GLY A 75 12.43 5.43 -5.44
CA GLY A 75 11.83 4.13 -5.14
C GLY A 75 11.12 3.49 -6.32
N TYR A 76 10.67 4.27 -7.32
CA TYR A 76 9.88 3.80 -8.47
C TYR A 76 10.48 2.61 -9.21
N PRO A 77 11.75 2.64 -9.68
CA PRO A 77 12.32 1.50 -10.40
C PRO A 77 12.37 0.21 -9.56
N ASN A 78 12.51 0.33 -8.23
CA ASN A 78 12.48 -0.82 -7.34
C ASN A 78 11.07 -1.36 -7.14
N VAL A 79 10.06 -0.49 -7.01
CA VAL A 79 8.65 -0.92 -6.98
C VAL A 79 8.27 -1.65 -8.26
N GLU A 80 8.73 -1.18 -9.42
CA GLU A 80 8.49 -1.87 -10.69
C GLU A 80 9.05 -3.30 -10.69
N LYS A 81 10.26 -3.51 -10.14
CA LYS A 81 10.84 -4.84 -9.98
C LYS A 81 10.03 -5.68 -8.98
N ASP A 82 9.73 -5.12 -7.81
CA ASP A 82 9.09 -5.84 -6.72
C ASP A 82 7.67 -6.29 -7.10
N TYR A 83 6.89 -5.41 -7.72
CA TYR A 83 5.53 -5.71 -8.16
C TYR A 83 5.48 -6.91 -9.12
N ARG A 84 6.47 -7.03 -10.03
CA ARG A 84 6.59 -8.18 -10.94
C ARG A 84 6.99 -9.46 -10.22
N LEU A 85 7.84 -9.36 -9.20
CA LEU A 85 8.45 -10.50 -8.51
C LEU A 85 7.65 -11.00 -7.30
N LEU A 86 6.57 -10.31 -6.90
CA LEU A 86 5.67 -10.82 -5.87
C LEU A 86 5.18 -12.24 -6.19
N PRO A 87 5.02 -13.11 -5.16
CA PRO A 87 4.51 -14.46 -5.31
C PRO A 87 3.26 -14.55 -6.19
N SER A 88 3.19 -15.58 -7.03
CA SER A 88 2.03 -15.83 -7.88
C SER A 88 0.76 -15.99 -7.03
N GLY A 89 -0.37 -15.51 -7.54
CA GLY A 89 -1.65 -15.52 -6.85
C GLY A 89 -1.77 -14.50 -5.70
N LEU A 90 -0.67 -13.88 -5.24
CA LEU A 90 -0.76 -12.88 -4.20
C LEU A 90 -1.41 -11.61 -4.74
N PRO A 91 -2.41 -11.06 -4.04
CA PRO A 91 -3.01 -9.83 -4.47
C PRO A 91 -2.11 -8.61 -4.31
N ALA A 92 -2.03 -7.80 -5.36
CA ALA A 92 -1.16 -6.64 -5.40
C ALA A 92 -1.82 -5.47 -6.10
N PHE A 93 -1.55 -4.27 -5.58
CA PHE A 93 -2.00 -3.00 -6.12
C PHE A 93 -0.84 -2.02 -6.17
N LYS A 94 -0.69 -1.29 -7.26
CA LYS A 94 0.33 -0.27 -7.45
C LYS A 94 -0.32 0.95 -8.09
N ALA A 95 -0.24 2.08 -7.41
CA ALA A 95 -0.67 3.37 -7.94
C ALA A 95 0.49 4.36 -7.95
N ASN A 96 0.74 4.95 -9.12
CA ASN A 96 1.80 5.92 -9.35
C ASN A 96 1.21 7.31 -9.58
N LEU A 97 1.77 8.33 -8.92
CA LEU A 97 1.46 9.75 -9.13
C LEU A 97 2.77 10.53 -9.16
N ASP A 98 2.99 11.35 -10.18
CA ASP A 98 4.25 12.08 -10.41
C ASP A 98 4.52 13.18 -9.35
N THR A 99 4.94 12.76 -8.17
CA THR A 99 5.17 13.59 -6.97
C THR A 99 6.59 13.48 -6.42
N GLY A 100 7.39 12.54 -6.92
CA GLY A 100 8.74 12.27 -6.43
C GLY A 100 8.76 11.59 -5.05
N HIS A 101 9.96 11.38 -4.50
CA HIS A 101 10.15 10.57 -3.30
C HIS A 101 9.45 11.14 -2.05
N GLY A 102 9.38 12.47 -1.94
CA GLY A 102 8.69 13.16 -0.84
C GLY A 102 7.17 13.05 -0.90
N GLY A 103 6.62 12.60 -2.04
CA GLY A 103 5.19 12.35 -2.18
C GLY A 103 4.32 13.60 -1.93
N THR A 104 3.14 13.38 -1.36
CA THR A 104 2.21 14.45 -0.95
C THR A 104 2.13 14.64 0.56
N PHE A 105 3.09 14.09 1.33
CA PHE A 105 3.05 14.08 2.80
C PHE A 105 2.99 15.49 3.43
N ALA A 106 3.64 16.48 2.82
CA ALA A 106 3.63 17.86 3.30
C ALA A 106 2.34 18.64 2.94
N ALA A 107 1.48 18.09 2.09
CA ALA A 107 0.22 18.73 1.75
C ALA A 107 -0.77 18.61 2.93
N THR A 108 -1.77 19.50 2.96
CA THR A 108 -2.86 19.45 3.94
C THR A 108 -3.48 18.05 3.98
N ASN A 109 -3.56 17.47 5.18
CA ASN A 109 -4.05 16.11 5.42
C ASN A 109 -3.33 15.01 4.62
N GLY A 110 -2.06 15.22 4.24
CA GLY A 110 -1.23 14.27 3.48
C GLY A 110 -1.59 14.15 2.00
N GLY A 111 -2.46 15.01 1.48
CA GLY A 111 -2.74 15.14 0.05
C GLY A 111 -3.32 13.90 -0.63
N LYS A 112 -3.01 13.74 -1.93
CA LYS A 112 -3.56 12.67 -2.77
C LYS A 112 -3.14 11.27 -2.29
N GLN A 113 -1.91 11.08 -1.84
CA GLN A 113 -1.45 9.78 -1.31
C GLN A 113 -2.21 9.36 -0.05
N ALA A 114 -2.48 10.30 0.87
CA ALA A 114 -3.29 9.99 2.05
C ALA A 114 -4.73 9.62 1.69
N LYS A 115 -5.35 10.32 0.74
CA LYS A 115 -6.69 9.97 0.23
C LYS A 115 -6.72 8.58 -0.40
N ALA A 116 -5.72 8.26 -1.22
CA ALA A 116 -5.59 6.96 -1.88
C ALA A 116 -5.40 5.81 -0.86
N ALA A 117 -4.51 5.99 0.10
CA ALA A 117 -4.28 5.03 1.17
C ALA A 117 -5.51 4.85 2.07
N LEU A 118 -6.23 5.94 2.38
CA LEU A 118 -7.47 5.86 3.14
C LEU A 118 -8.53 5.06 2.37
N ALA A 119 -8.71 5.32 1.08
CA ALA A 119 -9.63 4.52 0.25
C ALA A 119 -9.25 3.03 0.30
N TYR A 120 -7.96 2.71 0.19
CA TYR A 120 -7.48 1.33 0.29
C TYR A 120 -7.86 0.71 1.63
N LEU A 121 -7.62 1.39 2.76
CA LEU A 121 -7.95 0.88 4.08
C LEU A 121 -9.47 0.75 4.31
N GLN A 122 -10.27 1.70 3.80
CA GLN A 122 -11.73 1.64 3.89
C GLN A 122 -12.27 0.43 3.13
N TRP A 123 -11.77 0.18 1.93
CA TRP A 123 -12.15 -1.02 1.20
C TRP A 123 -11.68 -2.28 1.93
N GLN A 124 -10.40 -2.37 2.30
CA GLN A 124 -9.82 -3.62 2.81
C GLN A 124 -10.28 -4.00 4.21
N PHE A 125 -10.62 -3.03 5.07
CA PHE A 125 -11.02 -3.30 6.45
C PHE A 125 -12.47 -2.94 6.77
N ARG A 126 -13.17 -2.23 5.89
CA ARG A 126 -14.58 -1.88 6.09
C ARG A 126 -15.50 -2.27 4.94
N ASN A 127 -14.99 -2.99 3.93
CA ASN A 127 -15.74 -3.42 2.74
C ASN A 127 -16.45 -2.24 2.04
N ASP A 128 -15.82 -1.06 2.02
CA ASP A 128 -16.38 0.13 1.38
C ASP A 128 -16.29 0.04 -0.15
N GLU A 129 -17.39 -0.35 -0.79
CA GLU A 129 -17.48 -0.52 -2.25
C GLU A 129 -17.22 0.76 -3.04
N LYS A 130 -17.51 1.93 -2.46
CA LYS A 130 -17.19 3.22 -3.09
C LYS A 130 -15.68 3.42 -3.19
N SER A 131 -14.94 3.11 -2.12
CA SER A 131 -13.49 3.16 -2.10
C SER A 131 -12.87 2.10 -3.01
N LYS A 132 -13.46 0.89 -3.07
CA LYS A 132 -13.06 -0.13 -4.06
C LYS A 132 -13.18 0.42 -5.48
N ALA A 133 -14.33 0.99 -5.84
CA ALA A 133 -14.57 1.57 -7.16
C ALA A 133 -13.57 2.69 -7.48
N ARG A 134 -13.30 3.61 -6.54
CA ARG A 134 -12.28 4.66 -6.71
C ARG A 134 -10.88 4.11 -7.04
N LEU A 135 -10.54 2.93 -6.51
CA LEU A 135 -9.23 2.29 -6.71
C LEU A 135 -9.14 1.48 -8.00
N LEU A 136 -10.19 0.72 -8.33
CA LEU A 136 -10.13 -0.30 -9.39
C LEU A 136 -10.87 0.07 -10.67
N ASP A 137 -11.87 0.94 -10.60
CA ASP A 137 -12.63 1.36 -11.77
C ASP A 137 -12.15 2.74 -12.25
N PRO A 138 -11.45 2.83 -13.39
CA PRO A 138 -10.97 4.11 -13.92
C PRO A 138 -12.12 5.08 -14.25
N LYS A 139 -13.35 4.60 -14.44
CA LYS A 139 -14.53 5.41 -14.77
C LYS A 139 -15.36 5.81 -13.55
N ALA A 140 -15.04 5.28 -12.36
CA ALA A 140 -15.77 5.63 -11.15
C ALA A 140 -15.61 7.13 -10.80
N PRO A 141 -16.61 7.74 -10.14
CA PRO A 141 -16.46 9.08 -9.59
C PRO A 141 -15.26 9.15 -8.64
N GLU A 142 -14.42 10.16 -8.83
CA GLU A 142 -13.19 10.36 -8.04
C GLU A 142 -12.23 9.17 -8.10
N SER A 143 -12.22 8.43 -9.22
CA SER A 143 -11.23 7.38 -9.45
C SER A 143 -9.82 7.95 -9.39
N LEU A 144 -8.87 7.15 -8.95
CA LEU A 144 -7.45 7.47 -9.00
C LEU A 144 -7.01 7.88 -10.41
N VAL A 145 -7.50 7.18 -11.43
CA VAL A 145 -7.17 7.49 -12.83
C VAL A 145 -7.70 8.88 -13.24
N SER A 146 -8.92 9.25 -12.82
CA SER A 146 -9.46 10.60 -13.04
C SER A 146 -8.67 11.68 -12.29
N ASP A 147 -7.93 11.31 -11.25
CA ASP A 147 -7.06 12.18 -10.45
C ASP A 147 -5.57 12.12 -10.87
N ASN A 148 -5.30 11.67 -12.11
CA ASN A 148 -3.99 11.57 -12.76
C ASN A 148 -3.03 10.52 -12.20
N TRP A 149 -3.57 9.45 -11.61
CA TRP A 149 -2.76 8.30 -11.20
C TRP A 149 -2.68 7.26 -12.33
N THR A 150 -1.54 6.59 -12.42
CA THR A 150 -1.43 5.32 -13.16
C THR A 150 -1.63 4.17 -12.19
N VAL A 151 -2.61 3.31 -12.47
CA VAL A 151 -2.99 2.21 -11.57
C VAL A 151 -2.79 0.87 -12.27
N GLU A 152 -2.14 -0.06 -11.56
CA GLU A 152 -1.98 -1.46 -11.95
C GLU A 152 -2.33 -2.34 -10.75
N PHE A 153 -3.02 -3.45 -10.99
CA PHE A 153 -3.31 -4.44 -9.95
C PHE A 153 -3.39 -5.84 -10.55
N LYS A 154 -3.15 -6.86 -9.71
CA LYS A 154 -3.25 -8.27 -10.06
C LYS A 154 -3.82 -9.08 -8.90
N ASN A 155 -4.50 -10.17 -9.24
CA ASN A 155 -5.12 -11.09 -8.28
C ASN A 155 -6.08 -10.40 -7.30
N TRP A 156 -6.68 -9.27 -7.72
CA TRP A 156 -7.76 -8.57 -7.03
C TRP A 156 -9.01 -8.60 -7.89
N ALA A 157 -10.12 -9.04 -7.28
CA ALA A 157 -11.46 -9.10 -7.86
C ALA A 157 -12.37 -8.06 -7.20
#